data_AF-C1N2U5-F1
#
_entry.id   AF-C1N2U5-F1
#
_cell.length_a   1.000
_cell.length_b   1.000
_cell.length_c   1.000
_cell.angle_alpha   90.00
_cell.angle_beta   90.00
_cell.angle_gamma   90.00
#
_symmetry.space_group_name_H-M   'P 1'
#
loop_
_entity.id
_entity.type
_entity.pdbx_description
1 polymer ?
#
loop_
_entity_poly.entity_id
_entity_poly.type
_entity_poly.pdbx_seq_one_letter_code
_entity_poly.pdbx_strand_id
1 'polypeptide(L)'
;MLLRDNFLHSDLHPGNILFHLHQISDADPSASAAALNAIKGEVRLVLLDFGIADELPQDVRDRFLTFLFSLVREDGPAAADAILGWSSDQKCVGAAAEALRADMTALIRESCRITKQRVDIDAVLKKVLTLLRRHGVSVDAVYASLVVSMCVLVGFANALDDELCLFEVAVSAFMSYSVTGEVVGKLFEK
;
A
#
# COMPACT_ATOMS: atom_id res chain seq x y z
N MET A 1 -0.88 -10.43 0.40
CA MET A 1 0.02 -10.29 -0.75
C MET A 1 1.36 -9.72 -0.32
N LEU A 2 1.63 -8.41 -0.44
CA LEU A 2 2.99 -7.89 -0.19
C LEU A 2 3.49 -8.09 1.25
N LEU A 3 2.69 -7.64 2.23
CA LEU A 3 3.12 -7.61 3.63
C LEU A 3 3.27 -9.02 4.22
N ARG A 4 2.26 -9.86 4.02
CA ARG A 4 2.16 -11.21 4.61
C ARG A 4 2.88 -12.28 3.81
N ASP A 5 2.74 -12.27 2.49
CA ASP A 5 3.08 -13.41 1.63
C ASP A 5 4.30 -13.12 0.73
N ASN A 6 4.94 -11.95 0.85
CA ASN A 6 6.01 -11.48 -0.05
C ASN A 6 5.63 -11.55 -1.54
N PHE A 7 4.38 -11.26 -1.84
CA PHE A 7 3.82 -11.40 -3.18
C PHE A 7 3.37 -10.06 -3.73
N LEU A 8 3.82 -9.70 -4.93
CA LEU A 8 3.37 -8.52 -5.65
C LEU A 8 2.67 -8.92 -6.95
N HIS A 9 1.45 -8.44 -7.12
CA HIS A 9 0.72 -8.50 -8.37
C HIS A 9 0.91 -7.15 -9.07
N SER A 10 1.92 -7.04 -9.94
CA SER A 10 2.40 -5.76 -10.49
C SER A 10 1.40 -5.07 -11.43
N ASP A 11 0.33 -5.78 -11.80
CA ASP A 11 -0.76 -5.27 -12.63
C ASP A 11 -2.14 -5.59 -12.04
N LEU A 12 -2.30 -5.36 -10.73
CA LEU A 12 -3.57 -5.60 -10.04
C LEU A 12 -4.57 -4.46 -10.28
N HIS A 13 -5.03 -4.32 -11.52
CA HIS A 13 -6.02 -3.34 -11.94
C HIS A 13 -7.45 -3.93 -11.86
N PRO A 14 -8.52 -3.10 -11.97
CA PRO A 14 -9.90 -3.54 -11.78
C PRO A 14 -10.34 -4.69 -12.71
N GLY A 15 -9.73 -4.80 -13.89
CA GLY A 15 -10.05 -5.85 -14.86
C GLY A 15 -9.56 -7.24 -14.42
N ASN A 16 -8.60 -7.31 -13.49
CA ASN A 16 -8.05 -8.56 -12.96
C ASN A 16 -8.72 -9.01 -11.66
N ILE A 17 -9.74 -8.26 -11.19
CA ILE A 17 -10.48 -8.53 -9.96
C ILE A 17 -11.95 -8.73 -10.29
N LEU A 18 -12.45 -9.93 -10.04
CA LEU A 18 -13.88 -10.23 -10.08
C LEU A 18 -14.39 -10.42 -8.65
N PHE A 19 -15.58 -9.91 -8.34
CA PHE A 19 -16.24 -10.26 -7.09
C PHE A 19 -17.40 -11.23 -7.37
N HIS A 20 -17.54 -12.23 -6.52
CA HIS A 20 -18.66 -13.16 -6.52
C HIS A 20 -19.39 -13.03 -5.18
N LEU A 21 -20.69 -12.73 -5.25
CA LEU A 21 -21.58 -12.81 -4.10
C LEU A 21 -22.05 -14.25 -3.94
N HIS A 22 -21.44 -14.99 -3.02
CA HIS A 22 -21.91 -16.31 -2.69
C HIS A 22 -23.19 -16.18 -1.85
N GLN A 23 -24.35 -16.33 -2.49
CA GLN A 23 -25.61 -16.46 -1.78
C GLN A 23 -25.62 -17.80 -1.07
N ILE A 24 -25.74 -17.79 0.25
CA ILE A 24 -26.08 -18.99 1.01
C ILE A 24 -27.53 -19.32 0.65
N SER A 25 -27.69 -20.21 -0.34
CA SER A 25 -28.98 -20.65 -0.85
C SER A 25 -29.63 -21.66 0.12
N ASP A 26 -29.96 -21.19 1.32
CA ASP A 26 -30.95 -21.84 2.21
C ASP A 26 -32.17 -20.92 2.41
N ALA A 27 -32.34 -19.90 1.57
CA ALA A 27 -33.45 -18.98 1.66
C ALA A 27 -34.71 -19.58 1.01
N ASP A 28 -35.73 -19.79 1.84
CA ASP A 28 -37.10 -20.12 1.44
C ASP A 28 -37.61 -19.13 0.38
N PRO A 29 -38.08 -19.58 -0.80
CA PRO A 29 -38.54 -18.71 -1.89
C PRO A 29 -39.78 -17.86 -1.52
N SER A 30 -40.37 -18.05 -0.34
CA SER A 30 -41.46 -17.23 0.20
C SER A 30 -40.99 -16.03 1.07
N ALA A 31 -39.68 -15.88 1.29
CA ALA A 31 -39.13 -14.83 2.15
C ALA A 31 -39.23 -13.43 1.50
N SER A 32 -39.59 -12.42 2.31
CA SER A 32 -39.80 -11.05 1.83
C SER A 32 -38.51 -10.39 1.32
N ALA A 33 -38.63 -9.34 0.50
CA ALA A 33 -37.49 -8.56 0.01
C ALA A 33 -36.56 -8.03 1.13
N ALA A 34 -37.07 -7.85 2.36
CA ALA A 34 -36.27 -7.48 3.53
C ALA A 34 -35.43 -8.66 4.07
N ALA A 35 -35.89 -9.90 3.92
CA ALA A 35 -35.13 -11.10 4.27
C ALA A 35 -34.02 -11.42 3.25
N LEU A 36 -34.23 -11.09 1.97
CA LEU A 36 -33.18 -11.13 0.94
C LEU A 36 -32.02 -10.17 1.23
N ASN A 37 -32.30 -8.98 1.79
CA ASN A 37 -31.27 -8.04 2.26
C ASN A 37 -30.52 -8.55 3.52
N ALA A 38 -31.10 -9.50 4.26
CA ALA A 38 -30.49 -10.12 5.44
C ALA A 38 -29.63 -11.36 5.11
N ILE A 39 -29.59 -11.78 3.83
CA ILE A 39 -28.67 -12.82 3.38
C ILE A 39 -27.27 -12.21 3.43
N LYS A 40 -26.53 -12.52 4.50
CA LYS A 40 -25.07 -12.30 4.60
C LYS A 40 -24.40 -13.14 3.50
N GLY A 41 -24.38 -12.63 2.27
CA GLY A 41 -23.63 -13.20 1.18
C GLY A 41 -22.15 -13.11 1.50
N GLU A 42 -21.42 -14.22 1.35
CA GLU A 42 -19.96 -14.18 1.44
C GLU A 42 -19.44 -13.53 0.16
N VAL A 43 -18.82 -12.35 0.28
CA VAL A 43 -18.12 -11.71 -0.84
C VAL A 43 -16.81 -12.45 -1.06
N ARG A 44 -16.64 -13.06 -2.22
CA ARG A 44 -15.37 -13.66 -2.64
C ARG A 44 -14.73 -12.81 -3.73
N LEU A 45 -13.48 -12.42 -3.51
CA LEU A 45 -12.65 -11.81 -4.55
C LEU A 45 -11.94 -12.92 -5.32
N VAL A 46 -12.09 -12.91 -6.64
CA VAL A 46 -11.46 -13.83 -7.58
C VAL A 46 -10.44 -13.02 -8.38
N LEU A 47 -9.17 -13.41 -8.28
CA LEU A 47 -8.08 -12.81 -9.04
C LEU A 47 -7.86 -13.65 -10.30
N LEU A 48 -7.84 -12.99 -11.47
CA LEU A 48 -7.90 -13.70 -12.75
C LEU A 48 -6.54 -13.86 -13.42
N ASP A 49 -5.72 -12.80 -13.45
CA ASP A 49 -4.50 -12.75 -14.25
C ASP A 49 -3.25 -12.54 -13.39
N PHE A 50 -2.43 -13.58 -13.25
CA PHE A 50 -1.16 -13.53 -12.52
C PHE A 50 0.06 -13.44 -13.44
N GLY A 51 -0.11 -13.04 -14.70
CA GLY A 51 0.95 -13.01 -15.71
C GLY A 51 2.13 -12.08 -15.37
N ILE A 52 1.91 -11.09 -14.51
CA ILE A 52 2.94 -10.15 -14.03
C ILE A 52 2.91 -10.10 -12.49
N ALA A 53 3.00 -11.28 -11.89
CA ALA A 53 3.16 -11.43 -10.45
C ALA A 53 4.53 -12.00 -10.10
N ASP A 54 5.11 -11.50 -9.00
CA ASP A 54 6.47 -11.86 -8.61
C ASP A 54 6.65 -11.86 -7.08
N GLU A 55 7.70 -12.55 -6.63
CA GLU A 55 8.20 -12.51 -5.27
C GLU A 55 9.39 -11.54 -5.20
N LEU A 56 9.41 -10.69 -4.17
CA LEU A 56 10.51 -9.74 -4.04
C LEU A 56 11.73 -10.40 -3.38
N PRO A 57 12.95 -10.10 -3.86
CA PRO A 57 14.14 -10.35 -3.08
C PRO A 57 14.02 -9.74 -1.68
N GLN A 58 14.52 -10.43 -0.66
CA GLN A 58 14.32 -10.01 0.74
C GLN A 58 14.86 -8.60 1.01
N ASP A 59 16.01 -8.25 0.44
CA ASP A 59 16.61 -6.92 0.57
C ASP A 59 15.74 -5.82 -0.05
N VAL A 60 15.15 -6.10 -1.22
CA VAL A 60 14.21 -5.18 -1.91
C VAL A 60 12.95 -5.01 -1.07
N ARG A 61 12.37 -6.13 -0.59
CA ARG A 61 11.19 -6.11 0.28
C ARG A 61 11.46 -5.27 1.53
N ASP A 62 12.55 -5.54 2.24
CA ASP A 62 12.84 -4.90 3.52
C ASP A 62 13.10 -3.39 3.36
N ARG A 63 13.79 -2.97 2.29
CA ARG A 63 13.98 -1.55 1.97
C ARG A 63 12.67 -0.86 1.62
N PHE A 64 11.81 -1.52 0.85
CA PHE A 64 10.51 -0.96 0.49
C PHE A 64 9.58 -0.86 1.70
N LEU A 65 9.53 -1.89 2.55
CA LEU A 65 8.76 -1.85 3.80
C LEU A 65 9.29 -0.80 4.76
N THR A 66 10.61 -0.65 4.88
CA THR A 66 11.23 0.42 5.69
C THR A 66 10.73 1.79 5.25
N PHE A 67 10.69 2.06 3.94
CA PHE A 67 10.12 3.30 3.43
C PHE A 67 8.65 3.48 3.86
N LEU A 68 7.80 2.47 3.69
CA LEU A 68 6.39 2.55 4.10
C LEU A 68 6.22 2.75 5.62
N PHE A 69 7.04 2.08 6.43
CA PHE A 69 7.04 2.24 7.89
C PHE A 69 7.46 3.66 8.30
N SER A 70 8.46 4.23 7.63
CA SER A 70 8.89 5.60 7.88
C SER A 70 7.80 6.61 7.54
N LEU A 71 7.00 6.38 6.49
CA LEU A 71 5.83 7.23 6.21
C LEU A 71 4.79 7.17 7.33
N VAL A 72 4.45 5.96 7.82
CA VAL A 72 3.48 5.77 8.91
C VAL A 72 3.96 6.38 10.23
N ARG A 73 5.25 6.32 10.51
CA ARG A 73 5.86 6.88 11.73
C ARG A 73 6.09 8.39 11.65
N GLU A 74 5.68 9.02 10.55
CA GLU A 74 5.95 10.41 10.24
C GLU A 74 7.46 10.77 10.28
N ASP A 75 8.33 9.81 9.94
CA ASP A 75 9.79 9.93 9.99
C ASP A 75 10.37 10.24 8.60
N GLY A 76 10.45 11.54 8.29
CA GLY A 76 10.96 12.06 7.02
C GLY A 76 12.40 11.67 6.71
N PRO A 77 13.37 11.84 7.64
CA PRO A 77 14.75 11.44 7.41
C PRO A 77 14.89 9.95 7.12
N ALA A 78 14.21 9.08 7.88
CA ALA A 78 14.27 7.63 7.64
C ALA A 78 13.61 7.24 6.31
N ALA A 79 12.51 7.90 5.92
CA ALA A 79 11.87 7.67 4.63
C ALA A 79 12.81 8.05 3.47
N ALA A 80 13.54 9.17 3.60
CA ALA A 80 14.52 9.58 2.61
C ALA A 80 15.72 8.61 2.55
N ASP A 81 16.22 8.13 3.69
CA ASP A 81 17.29 7.12 3.75
C ASP A 81 16.93 5.82 3.03
N ALA A 82 15.72 5.31 3.30
CA ALA A 82 15.23 4.09 2.67
C ALA A 82 15.27 4.21 1.14
N ILE A 83 14.82 5.34 0.61
CA ILE A 83 14.83 5.62 -0.83
C ILE A 83 16.24 5.82 -1.39
N LEU A 84 17.13 6.51 -0.66
CA LEU A 84 18.52 6.69 -1.11
C LEU A 84 19.22 5.33 -1.28
N GLY A 85 18.80 4.32 -0.52
CA GLY A 85 19.22 2.92 -0.67
C GLY A 85 18.55 2.13 -1.81
N TRP A 86 17.66 2.71 -2.62
CA TRP A 86 16.99 2.01 -3.73
C TRP A 86 17.83 1.84 -4.99
N SER A 87 19.06 2.37 -5.02
CA SER A 87 19.99 2.14 -6.11
C SER A 87 21.42 2.09 -5.58
N SER A 88 22.22 1.17 -6.12
CA SER A 88 23.66 1.12 -5.84
C SER A 88 24.44 2.24 -6.54
N ASP A 89 23.90 2.83 -7.60
CA ASP A 89 24.48 3.97 -8.34
C ASP A 89 23.83 5.29 -7.91
N GLN A 90 23.77 5.54 -6.59
CA GLN A 90 23.08 6.71 -6.06
C GLN A 90 23.81 8.02 -6.38
N LYS A 91 23.14 8.92 -7.09
CA LYS A 91 23.65 10.25 -7.46
C LYS A 91 23.29 11.35 -6.46
N CYS A 92 22.22 11.15 -5.70
CA CYS A 92 21.80 12.09 -4.66
C CYS A 92 22.62 11.84 -3.37
N VAL A 93 23.72 12.58 -3.19
CA VAL A 93 24.64 12.42 -2.07
C VAL A 93 25.01 13.76 -1.42
N GLY A 94 25.56 13.72 -0.20
CA GLY A 94 26.02 14.91 0.52
C GLY A 94 24.90 15.94 0.72
N ALA A 95 25.14 17.19 0.31
CA ALA A 95 24.17 18.27 0.48
C ALA A 95 22.81 18.02 -0.22
N ALA A 96 22.80 17.29 -1.35
CA ALA A 96 21.56 16.94 -2.04
C ALA A 96 20.73 15.94 -1.23
N ALA A 97 21.38 14.95 -0.60
CA ALA A 97 20.71 13.99 0.28
C ALA A 97 20.14 14.68 1.53
N GLU A 98 20.86 15.64 2.12
CA GLU A 98 20.34 16.41 3.26
C GLU A 98 19.15 17.29 2.87
N ALA A 99 19.17 17.90 1.69
CA ALA A 99 18.02 18.64 1.16
C ALA A 99 16.80 17.72 0.93
N LEU A 100 17.03 16.51 0.41
CA LEU A 100 16.00 15.49 0.25
C LEU A 100 15.33 15.13 1.59
N ARG A 101 16.11 14.89 2.65
CA ARG A 101 15.59 14.59 4.00
C ARG A 101 14.72 15.72 4.54
N ALA A 102 15.18 16.97 4.38
CA ALA A 102 14.44 18.14 4.83
C ALA A 102 13.11 18.29 4.10
N ASP A 103 13.11 18.13 2.78
CA ASP A 103 11.89 18.20 1.97
C ASP A 103 10.94 17.03 2.22
N MET A 104 11.48 15.81 2.44
CA MET A 104 10.68 14.64 2.82
C MET A 104 9.98 14.87 4.15
N THR A 105 10.69 15.45 5.13
CA THR A 105 10.11 15.84 6.42
C THR A 105 8.98 16.85 6.26
N ALA A 106 9.15 17.85 5.38
CA ALA A 106 8.12 18.83 5.09
C ALA A 106 6.89 18.18 4.42
N LEU A 107 7.11 17.31 3.43
CA LEU A 107 6.05 16.58 2.73
C LEU A 107 5.21 15.73 3.69
N ILE A 108 5.86 14.95 4.55
CA ILE A 108 5.19 14.09 5.53
C ILE A 108 4.40 14.95 6.54
N ARG A 109 4.98 16.04 7.05
CA ARG A 109 4.27 16.94 7.98
C ARG A 109 3.03 17.61 7.37
N GLU A 110 3.03 17.82 6.07
CA GLU A 110 1.91 18.38 5.31
C GLU A 110 0.86 17.30 4.99
N SER A 111 1.30 16.12 4.54
CA SER A 111 0.45 15.15 3.84
C SER A 111 0.11 13.90 4.66
N CYS A 112 0.88 13.57 5.71
CA CYS A 112 0.75 12.35 6.50
C CYS A 112 0.27 12.59 7.94
N ARG A 113 -0.51 13.64 8.22
CA ARG A 113 -1.03 13.87 9.57
C ARG A 113 -2.17 12.90 9.91
N ILE A 114 -1.80 11.65 10.20
CA ILE A 114 -2.71 10.54 10.54
C ILE A 114 -3.64 10.92 11.70
N THR A 115 -3.16 11.77 12.62
CA THR A 115 -3.90 12.22 13.81
C THR A 115 -4.93 13.32 13.55
N LYS A 116 -4.94 13.97 12.38
CA LYS A 116 -5.82 15.14 12.11
C LYS A 116 -6.67 15.03 10.84
N GLN A 117 -6.28 14.20 9.87
CA GLN A 117 -7.00 14.08 8.60
C GLN A 117 -6.76 12.70 7.97
N ARG A 118 -7.73 12.19 7.19
CA ARG A 118 -7.52 11.00 6.35
C ARG A 118 -6.34 11.25 5.41
N VAL A 119 -5.39 10.32 5.41
CA VAL A 119 -4.18 10.43 4.61
C VAL A 119 -4.41 9.77 3.26
N ASP A 120 -4.32 10.55 2.20
CA ASP A 120 -4.32 10.06 0.83
C ASP A 120 -2.93 9.56 0.46
N ILE A 121 -2.72 8.25 0.59
CA ILE A 121 -1.42 7.62 0.31
C ILE A 121 -1.07 7.68 -1.18
N ASP A 122 -2.05 7.68 -2.10
CA ASP A 122 -1.79 7.83 -3.53
C ASP A 122 -1.20 9.23 -3.81
N ALA A 123 -1.80 10.28 -3.23
CA ALA A 123 -1.26 11.63 -3.31
C ALA A 123 0.14 11.73 -2.67
N VAL A 124 0.37 11.11 -1.51
CA VAL A 124 1.68 11.08 -0.84
C VAL A 124 2.74 10.43 -1.73
N LEU A 125 2.49 9.22 -2.26
CA LEU A 125 3.43 8.51 -3.12
C LEU A 125 3.74 9.29 -4.40
N LYS A 126 2.73 9.94 -5.02
CA LYS A 126 2.93 10.82 -6.18
C LYS A 126 3.79 12.04 -5.86
N LYS A 127 3.59 12.68 -4.70
CA LYS A 127 4.44 13.80 -4.23
C LYS A 127 5.87 13.31 -3.97
N VAL A 128 6.05 12.12 -3.37
CA VAL A 128 7.37 11.50 -3.17
C VAL A 128 8.08 11.31 -4.51
N LEU A 129 7.45 10.67 -5.50
CA LEU A 129 8.05 10.48 -6.83
C LEU A 129 8.46 11.81 -7.50
N THR A 130 7.69 12.86 -7.30
CA THR A 130 8.01 14.21 -7.80
C THR A 130 9.24 14.79 -7.09
N LEU A 131 9.33 14.60 -5.78
CA LEU A 131 10.46 15.03 -4.95
C LEU A 131 11.74 14.27 -5.32
N LEU A 132 11.67 12.96 -5.59
CA LEU A 132 12.81 12.17 -6.06
C LEU A 132 13.35 12.67 -7.39
N ARG A 133 12.46 12.98 -8.35
CA ARG A 133 12.86 13.56 -9.64
C ARG A 133 13.55 14.91 -9.47
N ARG A 134 13.03 15.79 -8.59
CA ARG A 134 13.62 17.11 -8.33
C ARG A 134 15.04 17.02 -7.78
N HIS A 135 15.29 16.04 -6.90
CA HIS A 135 16.59 15.84 -6.26
C HIS A 135 17.55 14.94 -7.04
N GLY A 136 17.15 14.47 -8.23
CA GLY A 136 17.99 13.59 -9.06
C GLY A 136 18.30 12.24 -8.39
N VAL A 137 17.38 11.73 -7.57
CA VAL A 137 17.54 10.45 -6.88
C VAL A 137 17.53 9.32 -7.89
N SER A 138 18.56 8.46 -7.81
CA SER A 138 18.62 7.25 -8.63
C SER A 138 17.80 6.14 -7.97
N VAL A 139 16.91 5.53 -8.75
CA VAL A 139 15.95 4.51 -8.28
C VAL A 139 15.98 3.34 -9.25
N ASP A 140 16.25 2.14 -8.74
CA ASP A 140 16.23 0.95 -9.58
C ASP A 140 14.79 0.62 -10.01
N ALA A 141 14.64 0.03 -11.21
CA ALA A 141 13.34 -0.19 -11.85
C ALA A 141 12.37 -1.00 -10.98
N VAL A 142 12.87 -1.92 -10.15
CA VAL A 142 12.05 -2.73 -9.24
C VAL A 142 11.27 -1.86 -8.23
N TYR A 143 11.91 -0.84 -7.65
CA TYR A 143 11.24 0.05 -6.69
C TYR A 143 10.27 1.01 -7.38
N ALA A 144 10.62 1.50 -8.58
CA ALA A 144 9.70 2.30 -9.37
C ALA A 144 8.42 1.50 -9.71
N SER A 145 8.57 0.24 -10.11
CA SER A 145 7.44 -0.67 -10.37
C SER A 145 6.60 -0.90 -9.12
N LEU A 146 7.23 -1.10 -7.95
CA LEU A 146 6.55 -1.27 -6.67
C LEU A 146 5.67 -0.07 -6.31
N VAL A 147 6.21 1.15 -6.42
CA VAL A 147 5.46 2.37 -6.12
C VAL A 147 4.29 2.53 -7.09
N VAL A 148 4.51 2.31 -8.39
CA VAL A 148 3.45 2.43 -9.40
C VAL A 148 2.34 1.40 -9.17
N SER A 149 2.70 0.14 -8.94
CA SER A 149 1.75 -0.94 -8.64
C SER A 149 0.90 -0.60 -7.41
N MET A 150 1.54 -0.06 -6.37
CA MET A 150 0.85 0.40 -5.18
C MET A 150 -0.11 1.56 -5.47
N CYS A 151 0.29 2.57 -6.25
CA CYS A 151 -0.60 3.67 -6.64
C CYS A 151 -1.81 3.18 -7.45
N VAL A 152 -1.65 2.21 -8.35
CA VAL A 152 -2.78 1.61 -9.10
C VAL A 152 -3.75 0.93 -8.15
N LEU A 153 -3.25 0.11 -7.23
CA LEU A 153 -4.08 -0.59 -6.25
C LEU A 153 -4.81 0.37 -5.31
N VAL A 154 -4.10 1.37 -4.79
CA VAL A 154 -4.69 2.42 -3.92
C VAL A 154 -5.74 3.21 -4.69
N GLY A 155 -5.43 3.64 -5.92
CA GLY A 155 -6.35 4.39 -6.75
C GLY A 155 -7.63 3.62 -7.06
N PHE A 156 -7.52 2.30 -7.30
CA PHE A 156 -8.68 1.43 -7.42
C PHE A 156 -9.48 1.34 -6.11
N ALA A 157 -8.80 1.13 -4.98
CA ALA A 157 -9.46 1.01 -3.68
C ALA A 157 -10.23 2.31 -3.32
N ASN A 158 -9.60 3.46 -3.53
CA ASN A 158 -10.23 4.78 -3.33
C ASN A 158 -11.41 5.03 -4.29
N ALA A 159 -11.39 4.45 -5.50
CA ALA A 159 -12.50 4.55 -6.43
C ALA A 159 -13.71 3.69 -6.02
N LEU A 160 -13.48 2.64 -5.22
CA LEU A 160 -14.53 1.80 -4.64
C LEU A 160 -15.10 2.39 -3.35
N ASP A 161 -14.21 2.90 -2.50
CA ASP A 161 -14.54 3.45 -1.20
C ASP A 161 -13.57 4.61 -0.90
N ASP A 162 -14.05 5.84 -1.04
CA ASP A 162 -13.28 7.06 -0.75
C ASP A 162 -13.07 7.26 0.76
N GLU A 163 -13.74 6.46 1.59
CA GLU A 163 -13.57 6.44 3.01
C GLU A 163 -12.45 5.52 3.52
N LEU A 164 -11.91 4.67 2.65
CA LEU A 164 -10.89 3.71 3.00
C LEU A 164 -9.54 4.39 3.32
N CYS A 165 -9.07 4.25 4.56
CA CYS A 165 -7.73 4.69 4.96
C CYS A 165 -6.75 3.51 4.98
N LEU A 166 -5.98 3.32 3.90
CA LEU A 166 -5.01 2.23 3.81
C LEU A 166 -3.93 2.26 4.90
N PHE A 167 -3.59 3.43 5.43
CA PHE A 167 -2.64 3.51 6.54
C PHE A 167 -3.19 2.94 7.84
N GLU A 168 -4.49 3.04 8.13
CA GLU A 168 -5.07 2.41 9.32
C GLU A 168 -4.96 0.88 9.26
N VAL A 169 -5.28 0.32 8.10
CA VAL A 169 -5.14 -1.12 7.80
C VAL A 169 -3.67 -1.54 7.91
N ALA A 170 -2.77 -0.74 7.34
CA ALA A 170 -1.34 -1.02 7.33
C ALA A 170 -0.72 -0.94 8.73
N VAL A 171 -1.09 0.04 9.58
CA VAL A 171 -0.59 0.18 10.96
C VAL A 171 -0.78 -1.11 11.75
N SER A 172 -1.95 -1.74 11.66
CA SER A 172 -2.23 -3.00 12.35
C SER A 172 -1.30 -4.13 11.86
N ALA A 173 -1.19 -4.29 10.54
CA ALA A 173 -0.28 -5.26 9.92
C ALA A 173 1.19 -5.00 10.30
N PHE A 174 1.57 -3.74 10.40
CA PHE A 174 2.91 -3.25 10.72
C PHE A 174 3.27 -3.49 12.19
N MET A 175 2.34 -3.23 13.11
CA MET A 175 2.52 -3.54 14.52
C MET A 175 2.68 -5.04 14.75
N SER A 176 1.89 -5.87 14.07
CA SER A 176 2.08 -7.33 14.10
C SER A 176 3.49 -7.70 13.64
N TYR A 177 3.91 -7.22 12.47
CA TYR A 177 5.22 -7.57 11.90
C TYR A 177 6.40 -7.16 12.80
N SER A 178 6.34 -5.98 13.42
CA SER A 178 7.42 -5.51 14.30
C SER A 178 7.57 -6.31 15.59
N VAL A 179 6.50 -6.97 16.05
CA VAL A 179 6.50 -7.77 17.29
C VAL A 179 6.78 -9.25 17.02
N THR A 180 6.25 -9.80 15.93
CA THR A 180 6.28 -11.25 15.66
C THR A 180 7.19 -11.65 14.50
N GLY A 181 7.62 -10.71 13.67
CA GLY A 181 8.24 -11.01 12.37
C GLY A 181 7.24 -11.51 11.32
N GLU A 182 5.95 -11.58 11.66
CA GLU A 182 4.86 -12.04 10.78
C GLU A 182 3.72 -11.02 10.75
N VAL A 183 3.05 -10.93 9.60
CA VAL A 183 1.83 -10.13 9.48
C VAL A 183 0.63 -11.01 9.80
N VAL A 184 0.08 -10.87 11.01
CA VAL A 184 -1.05 -11.65 11.51
C VAL A 184 -2.31 -10.78 11.55
N GLY A 185 -3.42 -11.27 11.01
CA GLY A 185 -4.73 -10.63 11.13
C GLY A 185 -5.70 -10.94 9.99
N LYS A 186 -6.97 -11.21 10.32
CA LYS A 186 -8.10 -10.93 9.43
C LYS A 186 -8.38 -9.44 9.55
N LEU A 187 -8.28 -8.70 8.45
CA LEU A 187 -8.37 -7.23 8.46
C LEU A 187 -9.77 -6.68 8.76
N PHE A 188 -10.78 -7.52 8.97
CA PHE A 188 -12.10 -7.12 9.45
C PHE A 188 -12.67 -8.23 10.37
N GLU A 189 -13.07 -7.87 11.59
CA GLU A 189 -13.91 -8.72 12.44
C GLU A 189 -15.35 -8.75 11.90
N LYS A 190 -16.03 -9.88 12.11
CA LYS A 190 -17.37 -10.22 11.57
C LYS A 190 -18.51 -9.43 12.20
#